data_AF-A0A413Z5Y9-F1
#
_entry.id   AF-A0A413Z5Y9-F1
#
_cell.length_a   1.000
_cell.length_b   1.000
_cell.length_c   1.000
_cell.angle_alpha   90.00
_cell.angle_beta   90.00
_cell.angle_gamma   90.00
#
_symmetry.space_group_name_H-M   'P 1'
#
loop_
_entity.id
_entity.type
_entity.pdbx_description
1 polymer ?
#
loop_
_entity_poly.entity_id
_entity_poly.type
_entity_poly.pdbx_seq_one_letter_code
_entity_poly.pdbx_strand_id
1 'polypeptide(L)'
;MSAVEMQEVNNTVDVFKDDIDMYINLWMEERNIEDLCKISQNRWYNCCKYIYEHVFKVNPKYLKDDNNINNAYDTDKVNEVLDIYIDLCNDYEKVVNIVGFTFFTGIHRDTLNGWVNGVQLGSSGSDICKKLDEMREESLVGLQVSGKGNPMNYMPSLNKYCGFNMPGVRDQGSRVRALTASELPKLGSGNCARLPDNFDNSSPDNGEIVIDNSNNLKPSV
;
A
#
# COMPACT_ATOMS: atom_id res chain seq x y z
N MET A 1 -12.80 5.24 -31.38
CA MET A 1 -12.93 6.53 -30.71
C MET A 1 -13.20 7.60 -31.76
N SER A 2 -14.36 8.24 -31.66
CA SER A 2 -14.72 9.39 -32.50
C SER A 2 -13.96 10.64 -32.04
N ALA A 3 -13.75 11.62 -32.92
CA ALA A 3 -13.04 12.87 -32.58
C ALA A 3 -13.73 13.65 -31.44
N VAL A 4 -15.04 13.45 -31.27
CA VAL A 4 -15.84 14.06 -30.18
C VAL A 4 -15.55 13.39 -28.83
N GLU A 5 -15.46 12.05 -28.79
CA GLU A 5 -15.11 11.30 -27.58
C GLU A 5 -13.69 11.66 -27.10
N MET A 6 -12.76 11.83 -28.05
CA MET A 6 -11.39 12.25 -27.72
C MET A 6 -11.32 13.67 -27.14
N GLN A 7 -12.18 14.59 -27.60
CA GLN A 7 -12.24 15.95 -27.05
C GLN A 7 -12.84 15.99 -25.65
N GLU A 8 -13.91 15.22 -25.39
CA GLU A 8 -14.52 15.17 -24.05
C GLU A 8 -13.60 14.52 -23.02
N VAL A 9 -12.93 13.41 -23.37
CA VAL A 9 -11.95 12.75 -22.49
C VAL A 9 -10.80 13.69 -22.14
N ASN A 10 -10.18 14.35 -23.14
CA ASN A 10 -9.10 15.31 -22.90
C ASN A 10 -9.54 16.45 -21.97
N ASN A 11 -10.74 16.99 -22.17
CA ASN A 11 -11.26 18.09 -21.37
C ASN A 11 -11.52 17.65 -19.91
N THR A 12 -11.92 16.39 -19.68
CA THR A 12 -12.05 15.87 -18.31
C THR A 12 -10.71 15.62 -17.64
N VAL A 13 -9.71 15.15 -18.37
CA VAL A 13 -8.35 14.90 -17.86
C VAL A 13 -7.67 16.18 -17.43
N ASP A 14 -7.73 17.21 -18.28
CA ASP A 14 -7.15 18.51 -17.98
C ASP A 14 -7.79 19.16 -16.74
N VAL A 15 -9.12 19.06 -16.60
CA VAL A 15 -9.85 19.63 -15.45
C VAL A 15 -9.43 19.01 -14.12
N PHE A 16 -9.32 17.67 -14.01
CA PHE A 16 -8.95 17.10 -12.72
C PHE A 16 -7.45 17.24 -12.42
N LYS A 17 -6.60 17.37 -13.44
CA LYS A 17 -5.17 17.70 -13.25
C LYS A 17 -5.02 19.11 -12.66
N ASP A 18 -5.74 20.09 -13.20
CA ASP A 18 -5.79 21.45 -12.67
C ASP A 18 -6.29 21.48 -11.21
N ASP A 19 -7.33 20.69 -10.90
CA ASP A 19 -7.83 20.54 -9.53
C ASP A 19 -6.75 19.96 -8.59
N ILE A 20 -6.03 18.91 -9.02
CA ILE A 20 -4.95 18.29 -8.24
C ILE A 20 -3.86 19.34 -7.92
N ASP A 21 -3.39 20.07 -8.92
CA ASP A 21 -2.35 21.09 -8.75
C ASP A 21 -2.82 22.23 -7.83
N MET A 22 -4.06 22.67 -7.98
CA MET A 22 -4.67 23.66 -7.09
C MET A 22 -4.66 23.18 -5.63
N TYR A 23 -5.12 21.95 -5.36
CA TYR A 23 -5.18 21.44 -3.98
C TYR A 23 -3.81 21.09 -3.39
N ILE A 24 -2.82 20.76 -4.22
CA ILE A 24 -1.42 20.66 -3.77
C ILE A 24 -0.94 22.03 -3.26
N ASN A 25 -1.13 23.08 -4.05
CA ASN A 25 -0.72 24.44 -3.70
C ASN A 25 -1.43 24.94 -2.43
N LEU A 26 -2.75 24.75 -2.34
CA LEU A 26 -3.52 25.10 -1.13
C LEU A 26 -3.00 24.35 0.11
N TRP A 27 -2.72 23.05 -0.01
CA TRP A 27 -2.19 22.26 1.10
C TRP A 27 -0.82 22.76 1.57
N MET A 28 0.03 23.19 0.63
CA MET A 28 1.33 23.79 0.89
C MET A 28 1.21 25.14 1.59
N GLU A 29 0.34 26.03 1.08
CA GLU A 29 0.07 27.36 1.63
C GLU A 29 -0.45 27.28 3.07
N GLU A 30 -1.46 26.46 3.33
CA GLU A 30 -2.04 26.24 4.67
C GLU A 30 -1.00 25.80 5.72
N ARG A 31 0.08 25.16 5.28
CA ARG A 31 1.12 24.57 6.14
C ARG A 31 2.45 25.28 6.06
N ASN A 32 2.52 26.39 5.31
CA ASN A 32 3.71 27.18 5.07
C ASN A 32 4.89 26.31 4.57
N ILE A 33 4.63 25.49 3.54
CA ILE A 33 5.62 24.62 2.90
C ILE A 33 6.00 25.22 1.56
N GLU A 34 7.29 25.51 1.37
CA GLU A 34 7.79 26.07 0.11
C GLU A 34 8.24 25.01 -0.90
N ASP A 35 8.63 23.82 -0.41
CA ASP A 35 9.30 22.80 -1.22
C ASP A 35 8.85 21.39 -0.81
N LEU A 36 8.09 20.73 -1.69
CA LEU A 36 7.62 19.36 -1.50
C LEU A 36 8.75 18.34 -1.59
N CYS A 37 9.87 18.63 -2.24
CA CYS A 37 11.01 17.70 -2.27
C CYS A 37 11.58 17.50 -0.85
N LYS A 38 11.54 18.54 0.00
CA LYS A 38 12.07 18.51 1.37
C LYS A 38 11.15 17.85 2.40
N ILE A 39 9.87 17.63 2.10
CA ILE A 39 8.95 17.03 3.07
C ILE A 39 9.15 15.51 3.17
N SER A 40 8.88 14.96 4.36
CA SER A 40 8.95 13.51 4.57
C SER A 40 7.86 12.78 3.78
N GLN A 41 8.10 11.51 3.48
CA GLN A 41 7.13 10.63 2.81
C GLN A 41 5.77 10.59 3.53
N ASN A 42 5.76 10.66 4.87
CA ASN A 42 4.51 10.69 5.64
C ASN A 42 3.73 12.00 5.44
N ARG A 43 4.42 13.15 5.33
CA ARG A 43 3.76 14.42 4.99
C ARG A 43 3.22 14.38 3.57
N TRP A 44 3.93 13.74 2.63
CA TRP A 44 3.43 13.51 1.28
C TRP A 44 2.14 12.69 1.27
N TYR A 45 2.03 11.64 2.09
CA TYR A 45 0.76 10.89 2.22
C TYR A 45 -0.40 11.74 2.75
N ASN A 46 -0.12 12.67 3.66
CA ASN A 46 -1.14 13.61 4.12
C ASN A 46 -1.57 14.59 3.02
N CYS A 47 -0.67 15.01 2.14
CA CYS A 47 -0.99 15.78 0.94
C CYS A 47 -1.86 14.96 -0.03
N CYS A 48 -1.46 13.71 -0.31
CA CYS A 48 -2.26 12.79 -1.12
C CYS A 48 -3.68 12.61 -0.57
N LYS A 49 -3.82 12.44 0.76
CA LYS A 49 -5.12 12.33 1.42
C LYS A 49 -5.97 13.59 1.25
N TYR A 50 -5.36 14.76 1.30
CA TYR A 50 -6.06 16.04 1.07
C TYR A 50 -6.57 16.13 -0.37
N ILE A 51 -5.76 15.73 -1.36
CA ILE A 51 -6.17 15.64 -2.76
C ILE A 51 -7.36 14.69 -2.91
N TYR A 52 -7.31 13.51 -2.31
CA TYR A 52 -8.45 12.59 -2.30
C TYR A 52 -9.73 13.24 -1.75
N GLU A 53 -9.65 13.92 -0.60
CA GLU A 53 -10.80 14.51 0.08
C GLU A 53 -11.49 15.59 -0.76
N HIS A 54 -10.73 16.31 -1.58
CA HIS A 54 -11.21 17.47 -2.32
C HIS A 54 -11.44 17.22 -3.82
N VAL A 55 -10.70 16.31 -4.45
CA VAL A 55 -10.79 16.00 -5.87
C VAL A 55 -11.61 14.74 -6.10
N PHE A 56 -11.09 13.58 -5.69
CA PHE A 56 -11.65 12.28 -6.06
C PHE A 56 -12.89 11.88 -5.26
N LYS A 57 -12.97 12.27 -3.99
CA LYS A 57 -14.15 12.02 -3.15
C LYS A 57 -15.35 12.85 -3.60
N VAL A 58 -15.12 14.09 -4.03
CA VAL A 58 -16.16 14.99 -4.54
C VAL A 58 -16.58 14.61 -5.95
N ASN A 59 -15.63 14.12 -6.76
CA ASN A 59 -15.87 13.73 -8.15
C ASN A 59 -15.56 12.24 -8.41
N PRO A 60 -16.38 11.29 -7.92
CA PRO A 60 -16.15 9.86 -8.14
C PRO A 60 -16.07 9.44 -9.63
N LYS A 61 -16.66 10.23 -10.53
CA LYS A 61 -16.64 10.03 -11.99
C LYS A 61 -15.22 10.01 -12.59
N TYR A 62 -14.23 10.58 -11.91
CA TYR A 62 -12.84 10.56 -12.35
C TYR A 62 -12.18 9.20 -12.20
N LEU A 63 -12.77 8.28 -11.42
CA LEU A 63 -12.23 6.94 -11.20
C LEU A 63 -13.21 5.83 -11.57
N LYS A 64 -14.50 6.16 -11.73
CA LYS A 64 -15.58 5.18 -11.94
C LYS A 64 -16.13 5.25 -13.35
N ASP A 65 -16.70 4.12 -13.78
CA ASP A 65 -17.46 4.02 -15.03
C ASP A 65 -18.62 5.03 -15.03
N ASP A 66 -18.84 5.69 -16.16
CA ASP A 66 -19.90 6.69 -16.33
C ASP A 66 -21.30 6.08 -16.15
N ASN A 67 -21.45 4.80 -16.49
CA ASN A 67 -22.68 4.05 -16.27
C ASN A 67 -22.86 3.63 -14.81
N ASN A 68 -21.80 3.75 -13.98
CA ASN A 68 -21.74 3.45 -12.55
C ASN A 68 -22.41 2.13 -12.15
N ILE A 69 -22.36 1.14 -13.05
CA ILE A 69 -22.94 -0.17 -12.80
C ILE A 69 -22.11 -0.82 -11.68
N ASN A 70 -22.76 -1.12 -10.55
CA ASN A 70 -22.16 -1.76 -9.37
C ASN A 70 -21.02 -0.98 -8.69
N ASN A 71 -20.94 0.35 -8.86
CA ASN A 71 -19.90 1.16 -8.23
C ASN A 71 -18.47 0.71 -8.63
N ALA A 72 -18.34 0.18 -9.87
CA ALA A 72 -17.09 -0.33 -10.40
C ALA A 72 -16.13 0.81 -10.79
N TYR A 73 -14.84 0.55 -10.61
CA TYR A 73 -13.78 1.42 -11.09
C TYR A 73 -13.54 1.17 -12.58
N ASP A 74 -13.34 2.26 -13.30
CA ASP A 74 -12.89 2.24 -14.69
C ASP A 74 -11.37 2.13 -14.70
N THR A 75 -10.85 1.00 -15.19
CA THR A 75 -9.42 0.74 -15.17
C THR A 75 -8.61 1.70 -16.04
N ASP A 76 -9.20 2.23 -17.11
CA ASP A 76 -8.50 3.14 -18.01
C ASP A 76 -8.33 4.51 -17.34
N LYS A 77 -9.41 5.03 -16.75
CA LYS A 77 -9.34 6.26 -15.92
C LYS A 77 -8.38 6.12 -14.74
N VAL A 78 -8.42 4.98 -14.04
CA VAL A 78 -7.50 4.74 -12.90
C VAL A 78 -6.04 4.68 -13.38
N ASN A 79 -5.77 4.14 -14.57
CA ASN A 79 -4.43 4.11 -15.13
C ASN A 79 -3.93 5.53 -15.51
N GLU A 80 -4.79 6.39 -16.06
CA GLU A 80 -4.44 7.81 -16.32
C GLU A 80 -4.11 8.56 -15.02
N VAL A 81 -4.91 8.33 -13.97
CA VAL A 81 -4.64 8.90 -12.64
C VAL A 81 -3.34 8.34 -12.02
N LEU A 82 -3.02 7.07 -12.28
CA LEU A 82 -1.75 6.46 -11.88
C LEU A 82 -0.57 7.15 -12.55
N ASP A 83 -0.66 7.48 -13.84
CA ASP A 83 0.39 8.21 -14.55
C ASP A 83 0.65 9.59 -13.92
N ILE A 84 -0.41 10.34 -13.62
CA ILE A 84 -0.28 11.63 -12.92
C ILE A 84 0.35 11.46 -11.52
N TYR A 85 -0.06 10.43 -10.77
CA TYR A 85 0.53 10.14 -9.47
C TYR A 85 2.02 9.81 -9.55
N ILE A 86 2.44 9.06 -10.58
CA ILE A 86 3.84 8.72 -10.84
C ILE A 86 4.64 9.98 -11.14
N ASP A 87 4.14 10.83 -12.04
CA ASP A 87 4.79 12.10 -12.41
C ASP A 87 4.99 13.00 -11.19
N LEU A 88 3.93 13.20 -10.39
CA LEU A 88 4.01 13.99 -9.16
C LEU A 88 5.03 13.41 -8.16
N CYS A 89 5.08 12.09 -8.01
CA CYS A 89 6.07 11.46 -7.15
C CYS A 89 7.49 11.69 -7.66
N ASN A 90 7.72 11.58 -8.96
CA ASN A 90 9.04 11.80 -9.55
C ASN A 90 9.48 13.26 -9.44
N ASP A 91 8.59 14.21 -9.76
CA ASP A 91 8.85 15.66 -9.67
C ASP A 91 9.16 16.10 -8.24
N TYR A 92 8.47 15.53 -7.25
CA TYR A 92 8.68 15.85 -5.84
C TYR A 92 9.64 14.91 -5.12
N GLU A 93 10.37 14.04 -5.83
CA GLU A 93 11.34 13.11 -5.25
C GLU A 93 10.73 12.23 -4.13
N LYS A 94 9.58 11.62 -4.43
CA LYS A 94 8.82 10.72 -3.53
C LYS A 94 8.83 9.30 -4.06
N VAL A 95 8.71 8.36 -3.12
CA VAL A 95 8.61 6.94 -3.47
C VAL A 95 7.21 6.64 -3.96
N VAL A 96 7.10 6.11 -5.19
CA VAL A 96 5.85 5.57 -5.74
C VAL A 96 5.54 4.27 -5.02
N ASN A 97 4.35 4.13 -4.44
CA ASN A 97 3.91 2.86 -3.87
C ASN A 97 2.39 2.76 -3.70
N ILE A 98 1.91 1.55 -3.42
CA ILE A 98 0.48 1.23 -3.34
C ILE A 98 -0.22 1.99 -2.21
N VAL A 99 0.50 2.27 -1.13
CA VAL A 99 -0.05 2.95 0.04
C VAL A 99 -0.26 4.43 -0.28
N GLY A 100 0.72 5.09 -0.90
CA GLY A 100 0.59 6.46 -1.37
C GLY A 100 -0.53 6.60 -2.41
N PHE A 101 -0.61 5.67 -3.37
CA PHE A 101 -1.68 5.66 -4.37
C PHE A 101 -3.08 5.45 -3.74
N THR A 102 -3.18 4.61 -2.71
CA THR A 102 -4.41 4.44 -1.90
C THR A 102 -4.80 5.75 -1.21
N PHE A 103 -3.84 6.50 -0.64
CA PHE A 103 -4.13 7.82 -0.05
C PHE A 103 -4.52 8.86 -1.10
N PHE A 104 -3.94 8.79 -2.30
CA PHE A 104 -4.18 9.74 -3.38
C PHE A 104 -5.55 9.57 -4.03
N THR A 105 -5.97 8.34 -4.30
CA THR A 105 -7.23 8.03 -5.01
C THR A 105 -8.38 7.62 -4.09
N GLY A 106 -8.07 7.13 -2.89
CA GLY A 106 -9.04 6.51 -1.98
C GLY A 106 -9.41 5.07 -2.33
N ILE A 107 -8.82 4.46 -3.38
CA ILE A 107 -9.07 3.07 -3.74
C ILE A 107 -8.41 2.16 -2.70
N HIS A 108 -9.19 1.30 -2.06
CA HIS A 108 -8.68 0.44 -1.01
C HIS A 108 -7.65 -0.57 -1.54
N ARG A 109 -6.60 -0.84 -0.75
CA ARG A 109 -5.55 -1.81 -1.10
C ARG A 109 -6.11 -3.18 -1.48
N ASP A 110 -7.16 -3.65 -0.79
CA ASP A 110 -7.75 -4.95 -1.10
C ASP A 110 -8.45 -4.96 -2.46
N THR A 111 -9.00 -3.82 -2.90
CA THR A 111 -9.57 -3.68 -4.23
C THR A 111 -8.49 -3.80 -5.29
N LEU A 112 -7.36 -3.09 -5.12
CA LEU A 112 -6.20 -3.18 -6.02
C LEU A 112 -5.64 -4.61 -6.07
N ASN A 113 -5.45 -5.26 -4.91
CA ASN A 113 -4.99 -6.65 -4.86
C ASN A 113 -6.00 -7.62 -5.50
N GLY A 114 -7.31 -7.32 -5.43
CA GLY A 114 -8.35 -8.09 -6.09
C GLY A 114 -8.20 -8.13 -7.62
N TRP A 115 -7.69 -7.04 -8.21
CA TRP A 115 -7.45 -6.95 -9.66
C TRP A 115 -6.31 -7.87 -10.12
N VAL A 116 -5.31 -8.09 -9.27
CA VAL A 116 -4.21 -9.04 -9.54
C VAL A 116 -4.70 -10.48 -9.55
N ASN A 117 -5.65 -10.81 -8.66
CA ASN A 117 -6.14 -12.18 -8.47
C ASN A 117 -7.28 -12.58 -9.44
N GLY A 118 -7.56 -11.77 -10.46
CA GLY A 118 -8.56 -12.09 -11.47
C GLY A 118 -10.01 -11.97 -10.99
N VAL A 119 -10.27 -11.20 -9.93
CA VAL A 119 -11.65 -10.91 -9.48
C VAL A 119 -12.40 -10.07 -10.52
N GLN A 120 -11.68 -9.33 -11.36
CA GLN A 120 -12.21 -8.56 -12.47
C GLN A 120 -11.81 -9.20 -13.81
N LEU A 121 -12.73 -9.21 -14.79
CA LEU A 121 -12.47 -9.70 -16.14
C LEU A 121 -11.61 -8.67 -16.90
N GLY A 122 -10.37 -9.02 -17.25
CA GLY A 122 -9.46 -8.18 -18.05
C GLY A 122 -8.04 -8.12 -17.49
N SER A 123 -7.04 -7.83 -18.34
CA SER A 123 -5.64 -7.69 -17.90
C SER A 123 -5.33 -6.31 -17.31
N SER A 124 -6.10 -5.28 -17.69
CA SER A 124 -5.84 -3.87 -17.36
C SER A 124 -5.67 -3.61 -15.87
N GLY A 125 -6.53 -4.18 -15.01
CA GLY A 125 -6.41 -4.03 -13.56
C GLY A 125 -5.14 -4.65 -12.98
N SER A 126 -4.70 -5.80 -13.52
CA SER A 126 -3.45 -6.45 -13.12
C SER A 126 -2.22 -5.64 -13.58
N ASP A 127 -2.32 -4.98 -14.73
CA ASP A 127 -1.24 -4.18 -15.32
C ASP A 127 -1.01 -2.89 -14.52
N ILE A 128 -2.06 -2.28 -13.96
CA ILE A 128 -1.95 -1.15 -13.01
C ILE A 128 -1.09 -1.54 -11.79
N CYS A 129 -1.35 -2.72 -11.21
CA CYS A 129 -0.59 -3.17 -10.05
C CYS A 129 0.87 -3.48 -10.39
N LYS A 130 1.15 -4.11 -11.54
CA LYS A 130 2.52 -4.36 -12.02
C LYS A 130 3.27 -3.05 -12.23
N LYS A 131 2.65 -2.10 -12.94
CA LYS A 131 3.20 -0.77 -13.19
C LYS A 131 3.55 -0.06 -11.89
N LEU A 132 2.69 -0.14 -10.87
CA LEU A 132 2.97 0.48 -9.58
C LEU A 132 4.15 -0.16 -8.84
N ASP A 133 4.34 -1.48 -8.96
CA ASP A 133 5.49 -2.17 -8.35
C ASP A 133 6.80 -1.93 -9.12
N GLU A 134 6.75 -1.87 -10.45
CA GLU A 134 7.87 -1.46 -11.31
C GLU A 134 8.31 -0.03 -10.99
N MET A 135 7.36 0.92 -10.95
CA MET A 135 7.68 2.33 -10.65
C MET A 135 8.12 2.54 -9.20
N ARG A 136 7.75 1.66 -8.27
CA ARG A 136 8.32 1.67 -6.92
C ARG A 136 9.81 1.36 -6.94
N GLU A 137 10.21 0.35 -7.70
CA GLU A 137 11.63 0.00 -7.85
C GLU A 137 12.39 1.16 -8.49
N GLU A 138 11.90 1.69 -9.60
CA GLU A 138 12.52 2.80 -10.33
C GLU A 138 12.64 4.07 -9.47
N SER A 139 11.58 4.45 -8.74
CA SER A 139 11.64 5.63 -7.86
C SER A 139 12.62 5.45 -6.69
N LEU A 140 12.75 4.25 -6.13
CA LEU A 140 13.73 3.95 -5.09
C LEU A 140 15.17 3.97 -5.63
N VAL A 141 15.41 3.39 -6.81
CA VAL A 141 16.70 3.42 -7.48
C VAL A 141 17.06 4.86 -7.86
N GLY A 142 16.11 5.63 -8.38
CA GLY A 142 16.29 7.05 -8.70
C GLY A 142 16.71 7.87 -7.48
N LEU A 143 16.04 7.69 -6.34
CA LEU A 143 16.43 8.34 -5.08
C LEU A 143 17.83 7.90 -4.61
N GLN A 144 18.17 6.61 -4.76
CA GLN A 144 19.49 6.09 -4.40
C GLN A 144 20.62 6.69 -5.26
N VAL A 145 20.36 6.89 -6.56
CA VAL A 145 21.33 7.41 -7.54
C VAL A 145 21.39 8.95 -7.53
N SER A 146 20.32 9.62 -7.10
CA SER A 146 20.21 11.10 -7.08
C SER A 146 21.32 11.81 -6.28
N GLY A 147 22.01 11.11 -5.38
CA GLY A 147 23.04 11.67 -4.50
C GLY A 147 22.48 12.55 -3.37
N LYS A 148 21.17 12.75 -3.30
CA LYS A 148 20.49 13.50 -2.22
C LYS A 148 20.28 12.60 -0.99
N GLY A 149 21.33 12.45 -0.19
CA GLY A 149 21.33 11.68 1.06
C GLY A 149 22.15 10.41 0.98
N ASN A 150 22.07 9.57 2.01
CA ASN A 150 22.82 8.32 2.05
C ASN A 150 22.11 7.26 1.19
N PRO A 151 22.73 6.76 0.09
CA PRO A 151 22.15 5.71 -0.76
C PRO A 151 21.71 4.47 0.02
N MET A 152 22.38 4.18 1.14
CA MET A 152 22.08 3.02 1.99
C MET A 152 20.75 3.14 2.75
N ASN A 153 20.14 4.32 2.83
CA ASN A 153 18.84 4.49 3.47
C ASN A 153 17.70 3.81 2.67
N TYR A 154 17.87 3.68 1.36
CA TYR A 154 16.87 3.07 0.47
C TYR A 154 17.05 1.56 0.30
N MET A 155 18.25 1.05 0.58
CA MET A 155 18.61 -0.36 0.45
C MET A 155 17.69 -1.33 1.24
N PRO A 156 17.30 -1.05 2.50
CA PRO A 156 16.35 -1.92 3.21
C PRO A 156 14.99 -2.02 2.51
N SER A 157 14.49 -0.90 1.97
CA SER A 157 13.22 -0.85 1.23
C SER A 157 13.31 -1.60 -0.10
N LEU A 158 14.39 -1.39 -0.87
CA LEU A 158 14.65 -2.13 -2.10
C LEU A 158 14.74 -3.64 -1.87
N ASN A 159 15.41 -4.08 -0.81
CA ASN A 159 15.49 -5.50 -0.49
C ASN A 159 14.14 -6.09 -0.06
N LYS A 160 13.37 -5.35 0.73
CA LYS A 160 12.07 -5.81 1.23
C LYS A 160 11.03 -5.94 0.12
N TYR A 161 10.99 -4.98 -0.81
CA TYR A 161 9.91 -4.88 -1.79
C TYR A 161 10.31 -5.35 -3.20
N CYS A 162 11.56 -5.17 -3.60
CA CYS A 162 12.04 -5.46 -4.97
C CYS A 162 12.99 -6.66 -5.02
N GLY A 163 13.54 -7.09 -3.87
CA GLY A 163 14.49 -8.20 -3.81
C GLY A 163 15.85 -7.90 -4.46
N PHE A 164 16.22 -6.61 -4.53
CA PHE A 164 17.36 -6.06 -5.28
C PHE A 164 18.71 -6.74 -4.97
N ASN A 165 19.07 -6.94 -3.70
CA ASN A 165 20.34 -7.57 -3.29
C ASN A 165 20.23 -9.02 -2.80
N MET A 166 19.36 -9.83 -3.40
CA MET A 166 19.22 -11.25 -2.99
C MET A 166 19.73 -12.24 -4.05
N PRO A 167 21.03 -12.26 -4.41
CA PRO A 167 21.60 -13.38 -5.13
C PRO A 167 21.64 -14.59 -4.19
N GLY A 168 20.77 -15.57 -4.44
CA GLY A 168 20.72 -16.84 -3.71
C GLY A 168 19.50 -17.06 -2.83
N VAL A 169 18.77 -16.03 -2.38
CA VAL A 169 17.57 -16.26 -1.52
C VAL A 169 16.31 -16.51 -2.34
N ARG A 170 16.18 -15.89 -3.52
CA ARG A 170 15.11 -16.25 -4.49
C ARG A 170 15.29 -17.69 -5.01
N ASP A 171 16.53 -18.17 -5.05
CA ASP A 171 16.92 -19.50 -5.53
C ASP A 171 16.94 -20.56 -4.40
N GLN A 172 17.06 -20.17 -3.13
CA GLN A 172 16.93 -21.10 -2.00
C GLN A 172 15.51 -21.64 -1.84
N GLY A 173 14.47 -20.86 -2.15
CA GLY A 173 13.07 -21.33 -2.12
C GLY A 173 12.77 -22.41 -3.18
N SER A 174 13.39 -22.31 -4.35
CA SER A 174 13.28 -23.31 -5.44
C SER A 174 14.26 -24.48 -5.30
N ARG A 175 15.36 -24.31 -4.54
CA ARG A 175 16.38 -25.33 -4.28
C ARG A 175 16.22 -26.08 -2.95
N VAL A 176 15.14 -25.89 -2.19
CA VAL A 176 14.80 -26.85 -1.13
C VAL A 176 14.41 -28.16 -1.79
N ARG A 177 15.42 -29.00 -2.09
CA ARG A 177 15.22 -30.39 -2.46
C ARG A 177 14.30 -30.99 -1.42
N ALA A 178 13.16 -31.56 -1.86
CA ALA A 178 12.30 -32.32 -0.97
C ALA A 178 13.16 -33.39 -0.28
N LEU A 179 13.33 -33.26 1.04
CA LEU A 179 14.08 -34.22 1.84
C LEU A 179 13.38 -35.57 1.71
N THR A 180 14.12 -36.60 1.34
CA THR A 180 13.58 -37.97 1.37
C THR A 180 13.28 -38.36 2.81
N ALA A 181 12.35 -39.29 3.05
CA ALA A 181 11.94 -39.67 4.41
C ALA A 181 13.12 -40.08 5.33
N SER A 182 14.22 -40.55 4.73
CA SER A 182 15.49 -40.88 5.39
C SER A 182 16.37 -39.68 5.77
N GLU A 183 16.18 -38.52 5.14
CA GLU A 183 16.93 -37.27 5.35
C GLU A 183 16.18 -36.29 6.27
N LEU A 184 14.97 -36.64 6.73
CA LEU A 184 14.23 -35.85 7.71
C LEU A 184 14.92 -35.89 9.09
N PRO A 185 14.94 -34.77 9.83
CA PRO A 185 15.41 -34.76 11.21
C PRO A 185 14.62 -35.76 12.06
N LYS A 186 15.30 -36.75 12.64
CA LYS A 186 14.66 -37.71 13.55
C LYS A 186 14.31 -37.00 14.85
N LEU A 187 13.02 -36.94 15.17
CA LEU A 187 12.54 -36.39 16.43
C LEU A 187 13.08 -37.25 17.58
N GLY A 188 14.05 -36.71 18.35
CA GLY A 188 14.58 -37.35 19.55
C GLY A 188 16.10 -37.54 19.67
N SER A 189 16.92 -37.12 18.69
CA SER A 189 18.40 -37.30 18.76
C SER A 189 19.24 -36.02 18.94
N GLY A 190 18.61 -34.86 19.08
CA GLY A 190 19.28 -33.65 19.58
C GLY A 190 18.79 -33.37 20.99
N ASN A 191 19.65 -32.83 21.86
CA ASN A 191 19.24 -32.31 23.17
C ASN A 191 18.01 -31.42 22.98
N CYS A 192 16.81 -31.95 23.29
CA CYS A 192 15.66 -31.13 23.54
C CYS A 192 16.07 -30.25 24.71
N ALA A 193 16.34 -28.98 24.44
CA ALA A 193 16.32 -27.98 25.50
C ALA A 193 14.95 -28.14 26.15
N ARG A 194 14.91 -28.74 27.34
CA ARG A 194 13.73 -28.74 28.17
C ARG A 194 13.31 -27.28 28.28
N LEU A 195 12.12 -26.97 27.77
CA LEU A 195 11.46 -25.73 28.15
C LEU A 195 11.43 -25.72 29.69
N PRO A 196 11.74 -24.59 30.35
CA PRO A 196 11.61 -24.53 31.79
C PRO A 196 10.17 -24.88 32.17
N ASP A 197 10.04 -25.92 33.00
CA ASP A 197 8.76 -26.36 33.56
C ASP A 197 8.30 -25.29 34.56
N ASN A 198 7.66 -24.22 34.08
CA ASN A 198 6.95 -23.26 34.95
C ASN A 198 5.58 -23.81 35.34
N PHE A 199 5.55 -25.04 35.86
CA PHE A 199 4.41 -25.57 36.60
C PHE A 199 4.73 -25.50 38.09
N ASP A 200 4.51 -24.34 38.70
CA ASP A 200 4.38 -24.23 40.14
C ASP A 200 3.05 -24.91 40.55
N ASN A 201 3.13 -26.22 40.75
CA ASN A 201 2.14 -26.98 41.52
C ASN A 201 2.47 -26.85 43.01
N SER A 202 2.12 -25.71 43.60
CA SER A 202 1.82 -25.64 45.03
C SER A 202 0.31 -25.89 45.21
N SER A 203 0.00 -26.81 46.13
CA SER A 203 -1.31 -27.45 46.38
C SER A 203 -2.58 -26.58 46.31
N PRO A 204 -3.74 -27.21 46.03
CA PRO A 204 -5.03 -26.54 45.96
C PRO A 204 -5.50 -26.16 47.36
N ASP A 205 -5.70 -24.85 47.61
CA ASP A 205 -6.54 -24.43 48.73
C ASP A 205 -7.99 -24.36 48.25
N ASN A 206 -8.86 -25.05 48.97
CA ASN A 206 -10.27 -25.20 48.66
C ASN A 206 -11.00 -23.88 48.94
N GLY A 207 -11.10 -23.02 47.93
CA GLY A 207 -11.94 -21.83 47.95
C GLY A 207 -12.97 -21.90 46.83
N GLU A 208 -14.19 -22.28 47.17
CA GLU A 208 -15.37 -22.24 46.30
C GLU A 208 -15.54 -20.82 45.71
N ILE A 209 -15.30 -20.66 44.40
CA ILE A 209 -15.54 -19.38 43.72
C ILE A 209 -17.05 -19.28 43.47
N VAL A 210 -17.74 -18.68 44.44
CA VAL A 210 -19.13 -18.26 44.31
C VAL A 210 -19.17 -17.08 43.33
N ILE A 211 -19.78 -17.30 42.17
CA ILE A 211 -20.07 -16.25 41.18
C ILE A 211 -21.37 -15.56 41.60
N ASP A 212 -21.28 -14.46 42.36
CA ASP A 212 -22.44 -13.60 42.63
C ASP A 212 -22.64 -12.66 41.44
N ASN A 213 -23.73 -12.91 40.71
CA ASN A 213 -24.06 -12.25 39.45
C ASN A 213 -25.04 -11.09 39.68
N SER A 214 -24.73 -10.23 40.64
CA SER A 214 -25.56 -9.10 41.02
C SER A 214 -24.74 -7.82 40.93
N ASN A 215 -25.03 -7.02 39.89
CA ASN A 215 -24.90 -5.54 39.82
C ASN A 215 -24.38 -5.09 38.46
N ASN A 216 -25.26 -5.13 37.46
CA ASN A 216 -25.23 -4.10 36.43
C ASN A 216 -26.67 -3.63 36.12
N LEU A 217 -27.22 -2.89 37.08
CA LEU A 217 -28.35 -2.00 36.90
C LEU A 217 -28.05 -0.72 37.67
N LYS A 218 -27.58 0.32 36.97
CA LYS A 218 -28.40 1.50 36.72
C LYS A 218 -27.71 2.49 35.76
N PRO A 219 -28.49 3.21 34.94
CA PRO A 219 -28.00 4.19 34.01
C PRO A 219 -27.80 5.56 34.67
N SER A 220 -27.08 6.40 33.93
CA SER A 220 -26.95 7.86 33.98
C SER A 220 -27.99 8.62 34.81
N VAL A 221 -27.51 9.48 35.72
CA VAL A 221 -27.24 10.90 35.42
C VAL A 221 -25.83 11.23 35.90
#